data_AF-A0A183DGU1-F1
#
_entry.id   AF-A0A183DGU1-F1
#
_cell.length_a   1.000
_cell.length_b   1.000
_cell.length_c   1.000
_cell.angle_alpha   90.00
_cell.angle_beta   90.00
_cell.angle_gamma   90.00
#
_symmetry.space_group_name_H-M   'P 1'
#
loop_
_entity.id
_entity.type
_entity.pdbx_description
1 polymer ?
#
loop_
_entity_poly.entity_id
_entity_poly.type
_entity_poly.pdbx_seq_one_letter_code
_entity_poly.pdbx_strand_id
1 'polypeptide(L)'
;MDDFREAYYWLRKNTEPNARVMSWWDYGYQIAGMANRTTLVDNNTWNNSHIALVGKAMASNETAAYEIMYDLDVDYVLAIFGGVIGYSGDDINKFLWMVRIAEGEHPKDIREANYFTEGGDYSVGAQASETMLNCMMYKISYYRFGEIRVGFYAFFITPMQCKNAYCRGVVCVCSSVPIFF
;
A
#
# COMPACT_ATOMS: atom_id res chain seq x y z
N MET A 1 14.83 14.00 1.36
CA MET A 1 13.74 13.01 1.32
C MET A 1 12.57 13.60 2.09
N ASP A 2 11.81 14.46 1.42
CA ASP A 2 10.73 15.28 2.00
C ASP A 2 9.34 14.68 1.73
N ASP A 3 9.27 13.69 0.84
CA ASP A 3 8.04 13.15 0.27
C ASP A 3 7.14 12.51 1.32
N PHE A 4 7.73 11.85 2.33
CA PHE A 4 6.97 11.33 3.47
C PHE A 4 6.26 12.45 4.24
N ARG A 5 6.96 13.56 4.48
CA ARG A 5 6.40 14.69 5.23
C ARG A 5 5.33 15.41 4.42
N GLU A 6 5.57 15.56 3.12
CA GLU A 6 4.60 16.13 2.19
C GLU A 6 3.33 15.29 2.11
N ALA A 7 3.44 13.96 1.97
CA ALA A 7 2.30 13.04 1.97
C ALA A 7 1.50 13.10 3.27
N TYR A 8 2.18 13.04 4.42
CA TYR A 8 1.52 13.13 5.72
C TYR A 8 0.87 14.50 5.94
N TYR A 9 1.51 15.58 5.48
CA TYR A 9 0.95 16.92 5.54
C TYR A 9 -0.28 17.06 4.63
N TRP A 10 -0.25 16.48 3.44
CA TRP A 10 -1.41 16.43 2.54
C TRP A 10 -2.58 15.70 3.20
N LEU A 11 -2.34 14.51 3.75
CA LEU A 11 -3.35 13.76 4.52
C LEU A 11 -3.93 14.62 5.63
N ARG A 12 -3.08 15.34 6.38
CA ARG A 12 -3.53 16.20 7.47
C ARG A 12 -4.43 17.36 7.03
N LYS A 13 -4.14 17.97 5.88
CA LYS A 13 -4.79 19.20 5.41
C LYS A 13 -5.97 18.98 4.47
N ASN A 14 -6.05 17.83 3.80
CA ASN A 14 -6.99 17.60 2.70
C ASN A 14 -7.98 16.44 2.94
N THR A 15 -7.95 15.82 4.12
CA THR A 15 -8.90 14.75 4.49
C THR A 15 -9.68 15.13 5.73
N GLU A 16 -10.80 14.47 5.98
CA GLU A 16 -11.60 14.68 7.18
C GLU A 16 -10.79 14.34 8.45
N PRO A 17 -11.00 15.03 9.59
CA PRO A 17 -10.26 14.76 10.83
C PRO A 17 -10.44 13.33 11.36
N ASN A 18 -11.59 12.71 11.09
CA ASN A 18 -11.89 11.33 11.47
C ASN A 18 -11.57 10.30 10.37
N ALA A 19 -10.94 10.72 9.27
CA ALA A 19 -10.60 9.81 8.18
C ALA A 19 -9.65 8.70 8.65
N ARG A 20 -9.94 7.47 8.22
CA ARG A 20 -9.21 6.26 8.61
C ARG A 20 -8.25 5.85 7.50
N VAL A 21 -6.97 5.77 7.85
CA VAL A 21 -5.88 5.47 6.90
C VAL A 21 -5.39 4.04 7.14
N MET A 22 -5.47 3.22 6.09
CA MET A 22 -4.87 1.89 6.05
C MET A 22 -3.44 2.00 5.48
N SER A 23 -2.46 1.47 6.22
CA SER A 23 -1.06 1.40 5.81
C SER A 23 -0.41 0.15 6.39
N TRP A 24 0.81 -0.17 5.97
CA TRP A 24 1.61 -1.14 6.69
C TRP A 24 1.96 -0.64 8.11
N TRP A 25 2.16 -1.57 9.04
CA TRP A 25 2.29 -1.29 10.48
C TRP A 25 3.53 -0.43 10.82
N ASP A 26 4.60 -0.54 10.02
CA ASP A 26 5.82 0.27 10.14
C ASP A 26 5.53 1.78 10.22
N TYR A 27 4.48 2.25 9.55
CA TYR A 27 4.19 3.67 9.35
C TYR A 27 3.14 4.23 10.33
N GLY A 28 2.51 3.37 11.16
CA GLY A 28 1.37 3.75 12.00
C GLY A 28 1.65 4.95 12.91
N TYR A 29 2.80 4.94 13.61
CA TYR A 29 3.18 6.07 14.47
C TYR A 29 3.47 7.35 13.71
N GLN A 30 4.05 7.25 12.51
CA GLN A 30 4.36 8.44 11.70
C GLN A 30 3.07 9.09 11.19
N ILE A 31 2.10 8.29 10.75
CA ILE A 31 0.79 8.79 10.31
C ILE A 31 0.04 9.42 11.48
N ALA A 32 -0.02 8.73 12.63
CA ALA A 32 -0.68 9.26 13.82
C ALA A 32 -0.05 10.58 14.30
N GLY A 33 1.28 10.67 14.33
CA GLY A 33 1.99 11.87 14.78
C GLY A 33 2.00 13.03 13.78
N MET A 34 2.29 12.75 12.51
CA MET A 34 2.51 13.79 11.49
C MET A 34 1.23 14.13 10.72
N ALA A 35 0.49 13.11 10.28
CA ALA A 35 -0.77 13.30 9.56
C ALA A 35 -1.94 13.60 10.50
N ASN A 36 -1.83 13.25 11.79
CA ASN A 36 -2.90 13.39 12.78
C ASN A 36 -4.20 12.75 12.28
N ARG A 37 -4.11 11.46 11.90
CA ARG A 37 -5.22 10.64 11.40
C ARG A 37 -5.25 9.29 12.11
N THR A 38 -6.44 8.69 12.15
CA THR A 38 -6.65 7.36 12.74
C THR A 38 -6.02 6.31 11.82
N THR A 39 -5.18 5.46 12.40
CA THR A 39 -4.55 4.32 11.71
C THR A 39 -5.18 3.01 12.17
N LEU A 40 -5.40 2.07 11.24
CA LEU A 40 -6.00 0.77 11.57
C LEU A 40 -5.05 -0.12 12.36
N VAL A 41 -3.77 -0.08 12.02
CA VAL A 41 -2.72 -0.90 12.62
C VAL A 41 -1.59 0.02 13.07
N ASP A 42 -1.03 -0.27 14.25
CA ASP A 42 0.09 0.46 14.82
C ASP A 42 1.31 -0.44 15.03
N ASN A 43 2.44 0.19 15.36
CA ASN A 43 3.72 -0.49 15.55
C ASN A 43 3.83 -1.17 16.94
N ASN A 44 2.72 -1.25 17.72
CA ASN A 44 2.69 -2.00 18.97
C ASN A 44 2.41 -3.49 18.78
N THR A 45 2.04 -3.92 17.57
CA THR A 45 1.91 -5.33 17.14
C THR A 45 1.17 -6.26 18.10
N TRP A 46 0.24 -5.72 18.90
CA TRP A 46 -0.46 -6.45 19.95
C TRP A 46 -1.62 -7.31 19.41
N ASN A 47 -2.14 -6.99 18.23
CA ASN A 47 -3.23 -7.72 17.57
C ASN A 47 -2.80 -8.23 16.19
N ASN A 48 -2.16 -9.41 16.18
CA ASN A 48 -1.65 -10.05 14.96
C ASN A 48 -2.75 -10.36 13.94
N SER A 49 -3.97 -10.69 14.37
CA SER A 49 -5.09 -10.95 13.47
C SER A 49 -5.50 -9.70 12.69
N HIS A 50 -5.38 -8.50 13.28
CA HIS A 50 -5.66 -7.25 12.57
C HIS A 50 -4.57 -6.91 11.54
N ILE A 51 -3.30 -7.19 11.86
CA ILE A 51 -2.18 -7.07 10.91
C ILE A 51 -2.38 -8.04 9.74
N ALA A 52 -2.81 -9.27 10.02
CA ALA A 52 -3.11 -10.27 9.00
C ALA A 52 -4.26 -9.86 8.09
N LEU A 53 -5.30 -9.18 8.60
CA LEU A 53 -6.37 -8.62 7.77
C LEU A 53 -5.86 -7.53 6.82
N VAL A 54 -5.01 -6.61 7.29
CA VAL A 54 -4.39 -5.60 6.41
C VAL A 54 -3.47 -6.27 5.38
N GLY A 55 -2.66 -7.25 5.79
CA GLY A 55 -1.84 -8.03 4.87
C GLY A 55 -2.67 -8.77 3.82
N LYS A 56 -3.80 -9.36 4.24
CA LYS A 56 -4.76 -10.03 3.37
C LYS A 56 -5.38 -9.05 2.37
N ALA A 57 -5.80 -7.86 2.82
CA ALA A 57 -6.34 -6.83 1.92
C ALA A 57 -5.30 -6.43 0.86
N MET A 58 -4.06 -6.12 1.27
CA MET A 58 -2.99 -5.72 0.36
C MET A 58 -2.59 -6.83 -0.62
N ALA A 59 -2.65 -8.09 -0.19
CA ALA A 59 -2.28 -9.25 -1.00
C ALA A 59 -3.42 -9.78 -1.90
N SER A 60 -4.67 -9.46 -1.60
CA SER A 60 -5.83 -9.93 -2.38
C SER A 60 -6.04 -9.13 -3.67
N ASN A 61 -6.89 -9.64 -4.56
CA ASN A 61 -7.40 -8.84 -5.67
C ASN A 61 -8.30 -7.69 -5.18
N GLU A 62 -8.61 -6.74 -6.06
CA GLU A 62 -9.38 -5.54 -5.70
C GLU A 62 -10.75 -5.85 -5.10
N THR A 63 -11.46 -6.87 -5.59
CA THR A 63 -12.80 -7.22 -5.10
C THR A 63 -12.77 -7.70 -3.65
N ALA A 64 -11.93 -8.69 -3.34
CA ALA A 64 -11.82 -9.22 -1.98
C ALA A 64 -11.18 -8.20 -1.03
N ALA A 65 -10.21 -7.44 -1.52
CA ALA A 65 -9.59 -6.39 -0.74
C ALA A 65 -10.57 -5.26 -0.41
N TYR A 66 -11.47 -4.92 -1.33
CA TYR A 66 -12.51 -3.93 -1.13
C TYR A 66 -13.50 -4.34 -0.05
N GLU A 67 -13.95 -5.60 -0.03
CA GLU A 67 -14.82 -6.11 1.04
C GLU A 67 -14.16 -5.95 2.42
N ILE A 68 -12.88 -6.31 2.53
CA ILE A 68 -12.11 -6.14 3.79
C ILE A 68 -11.99 -4.67 4.18
N MET A 69 -11.67 -3.78 3.22
CA MET A 69 -11.55 -2.34 3.48
C MET A 69 -12.90 -1.72 3.90
N TYR A 70 -13.99 -2.19 3.31
CA TYR A 70 -15.34 -1.75 3.64
C TYR A 70 -15.71 -2.16 5.07
N ASP A 71 -15.48 -3.42 5.44
CA ASP A 71 -15.74 -3.94 6.79
C ASP A 71 -14.89 -3.24 7.86
N LEU A 72 -13.69 -2.79 7.49
CA LEU A 72 -12.77 -2.07 8.36
C LEU A 72 -12.97 -0.54 8.36
N ASP A 73 -13.95 -0.03 7.60
CA ASP A 73 -14.29 1.39 7.51
C ASP A 73 -13.06 2.23 7.10
N VAL A 74 -12.39 1.82 6.02
CA VAL A 74 -11.19 2.50 5.48
C VAL A 74 -11.58 3.61 4.52
N ASP A 75 -11.07 4.82 4.74
CA ASP A 75 -11.26 5.96 3.81
C ASP A 75 -10.12 6.09 2.80
N TYR A 76 -8.88 5.91 3.28
CA TYR A 76 -7.66 6.12 2.50
C TYR A 76 -6.68 4.97 2.68
N VAL A 77 -5.96 4.64 1.61
CA VAL A 77 -4.85 3.68 1.64
C VAL A 77 -3.55 4.42 1.39
N LEU A 78 -2.54 4.19 2.22
CA LEU A 78 -1.19 4.71 2.02
C LEU A 78 -0.24 3.56 1.69
N ALA A 79 0.45 3.69 0.55
CA ALA A 79 1.50 2.79 0.11
C ALA A 79 2.75 3.59 -0.26
N ILE A 80 3.93 3.10 0.10
CA ILE A 80 5.21 3.70 -0.25
C ILE A 80 5.78 2.95 -1.44
N PHE A 81 6.10 3.69 -2.50
CA PHE A 81 6.60 3.14 -3.75
C PHE A 81 7.93 3.77 -4.13
N GLY A 82 8.97 2.94 -4.21
CA GLY A 82 10.35 3.38 -4.42
C GLY A 82 10.83 3.27 -5.87
N GLY A 83 9.98 2.82 -6.80
CA GLY A 83 10.41 2.42 -8.14
C GLY A 83 10.99 3.52 -9.02
N VAL A 84 10.70 4.80 -8.74
CA VAL A 84 11.25 5.94 -9.50
C VAL A 84 12.72 6.20 -9.17
N ILE A 85 13.10 6.10 -7.89
CA ILE A 85 14.45 6.46 -7.42
C ILE A 85 15.27 5.27 -6.92
N GLY A 86 14.72 4.05 -6.99
CA GLY A 86 15.35 2.85 -6.46
C GLY A 86 15.41 2.81 -4.93
N TYR A 87 14.37 3.32 -4.25
CA TYR A 87 14.30 3.23 -2.79
C TYR A 87 13.99 1.79 -2.36
N SER A 88 14.93 1.15 -1.66
CA SER A 88 14.84 -0.25 -1.25
C SER A 88 13.87 -0.52 -0.10
N GLY A 89 13.43 0.52 0.62
CA GLY A 89 12.55 0.42 1.77
C GLY A 89 11.06 0.50 1.44
N ASP A 90 10.68 0.29 0.18
CA ASP A 90 9.31 0.41 -0.29
C ASP A 90 8.43 -0.82 0.05
N ASP A 91 7.12 -0.68 -0.12
CA ASP A 91 6.17 -1.70 0.30
C ASP A 91 6.20 -2.94 -0.61
N ILE A 92 6.70 -2.82 -1.85
CA ILE A 92 6.91 -3.94 -2.77
C ILE A 92 8.02 -4.88 -2.26
N ASN A 93 9.11 -4.33 -1.72
CA ASN A 93 10.17 -5.15 -1.12
C ASN A 93 9.75 -5.81 0.20
N LYS A 94 8.80 -5.20 0.92
CA LYS A 94 8.24 -5.76 2.16
C LYS A 94 7.04 -6.68 1.94
N PHE A 95 6.50 -6.73 0.73
CA PHE A 95 5.23 -7.36 0.43
C PHE A 95 5.14 -8.85 0.82
N LEU A 96 6.21 -9.63 0.63
CA LEU A 96 6.22 -11.04 1.05
C LEU A 96 6.02 -11.22 2.57
N TRP A 97 6.43 -10.26 3.40
CA TRP A 97 6.10 -10.30 4.82
C TRP A 97 4.61 -10.14 5.08
N MET A 98 3.93 -9.27 4.30
CA MET A 98 2.48 -9.11 4.36
C MET A 98 1.76 -10.42 3.99
N VAL A 99 2.23 -11.07 2.92
CA VAL A 99 1.70 -12.35 2.45
C VAL A 99 1.87 -13.45 3.49
N ARG A 100 3.05 -13.58 4.10
CA ARG A 100 3.33 -14.59 5.13
C ARG A 100 2.47 -14.43 6.38
N ILE A 101 2.30 -13.19 6.85
CA ILE A 101 1.45 -12.90 8.01
C ILE A 101 -0.02 -13.21 7.67
N ALA A 102 -0.48 -12.84 6.48
CA ALA A 102 -1.83 -13.13 6.01
C ALA A 102 -2.08 -14.64 5.84
N GLU A 103 -1.12 -15.39 5.28
CA GLU A 103 -1.22 -16.86 5.15
C GLU A 103 -1.28 -17.56 6.51
N GLY A 104 -0.56 -17.06 7.52
CA GLY A 104 -0.58 -17.62 8.87
C GLY A 104 -1.98 -17.68 9.49
N GLU A 105 -2.80 -16.65 9.27
CA GLU A 105 -4.17 -16.55 9.80
C GLU A 105 -5.24 -16.98 8.78
N HIS A 106 -4.98 -16.82 7.48
CA HIS A 106 -5.92 -17.06 6.38
C HIS A 106 -5.34 -17.98 5.27
N PRO A 107 -4.89 -19.21 5.59
CA PRO A 107 -4.18 -20.10 4.65
C PRO A 107 -5.05 -20.65 3.51
N LYS A 108 -6.37 -20.47 3.60
CA LYS A 108 -7.32 -20.85 2.54
C LYS A 108 -7.42 -19.79 1.45
N ASP A 109 -7.11 -18.54 1.79
CA ASP A 109 -7.31 -17.38 0.92
C ASP A 109 -5.99 -16.91 0.33
N ILE A 110 -4.93 -16.89 1.13
CA ILE A 110 -3.59 -16.44 0.74
C ILE A 110 -2.62 -17.62 0.86
N ARG A 111 -1.77 -17.79 -0.16
CA ARG A 111 -0.66 -18.75 -0.17
C ARG A 111 0.59 -18.09 -0.73
N GLU A 112 1.71 -18.11 0.00
CA GLU A 112 2.96 -17.48 -0.44
C GLU A 112 3.43 -18.00 -1.80
N ALA A 113 3.29 -19.31 -2.03
CA ALA A 113 3.67 -19.96 -3.28
C ALA A 113 3.04 -19.32 -4.54
N ASN A 114 1.84 -18.74 -4.41
CA ASN A 114 1.12 -18.16 -5.55
C ASN A 114 1.74 -16.85 -6.05
N TYR A 115 2.62 -16.21 -5.28
CA TYR A 115 3.27 -14.94 -5.62
C TYR A 115 4.66 -15.09 -6.26
N PHE A 116 5.17 -16.33 -6.33
CA PHE A 116 6.42 -16.63 -7.02
C PHE A 116 6.17 -16.99 -8.49
N THR A 117 7.20 -16.80 -9.32
CA THR A 117 7.20 -17.31 -10.70
C THR A 117 7.20 -18.85 -10.71
N GLU A 118 6.97 -19.45 -11.89
CA GLU A 118 7.12 -20.91 -12.05
C GLU A 118 8.54 -21.41 -11.68
N GLY A 119 9.55 -20.53 -11.81
CA GLY A 119 10.94 -20.81 -11.40
C GLY A 119 11.21 -20.66 -9.90
N GLY A 120 10.23 -20.17 -9.12
CA GLY A 120 10.37 -19.91 -7.68
C GLY A 120 10.96 -18.54 -7.34
N ASP A 121 11.12 -17.66 -8.32
CA ASP A 121 11.66 -16.31 -8.11
C ASP A 121 10.56 -15.33 -7.69
N TYR A 122 10.89 -14.38 -6.82
CA TYR A 122 10.00 -13.24 -6.54
C TYR A 122 10.21 -12.17 -7.61
N SER A 123 9.18 -11.88 -8.40
CA SER A 123 9.27 -10.92 -9.50
C SER A 123 8.05 -10.02 -9.59
N VAL A 124 8.29 -8.80 -10.07
CA VAL A 124 7.29 -7.77 -10.42
C VAL A 124 7.28 -7.47 -11.92
N GLY A 125 8.11 -8.18 -12.69
CA GLY A 125 8.27 -8.01 -14.13
C GLY A 125 7.29 -8.86 -14.94
N ALA A 126 7.53 -8.98 -16.24
CA ALA A 126 6.66 -9.73 -17.17
C ALA A 126 6.51 -11.22 -16.82
N GLN A 127 7.45 -11.77 -16.06
CA GLN A 127 7.46 -13.15 -15.59
C GLN A 127 6.78 -13.34 -14.23
N ALA A 128 6.30 -12.26 -13.60
CA ALA A 128 5.59 -12.34 -12.33
C ALA A 128 4.32 -13.20 -12.45
N SER A 129 3.92 -13.83 -11.35
CA SER A 129 2.71 -14.64 -11.33
C SER A 129 1.47 -13.79 -11.57
N GLU A 130 0.41 -14.43 -12.10
CA GLU A 130 -0.87 -13.76 -12.28
C GLU A 130 -1.43 -13.23 -10.95
N THR A 131 -1.21 -13.95 -9.85
CA THR A 131 -1.58 -13.51 -8.49
C THR A 131 -0.86 -12.22 -8.11
N MET A 132 0.45 -12.12 -8.37
CA MET A 132 1.23 -10.92 -8.07
C MET A 132 0.77 -9.72 -8.90
N LEU A 133 0.56 -9.91 -10.21
CA LEU A 133 0.13 -8.83 -11.11
C LEU A 133 -1.30 -8.34 -10.82
N ASN A 134 -2.15 -9.19 -10.22
CA ASN A 134 -3.53 -8.86 -9.90
C ASN A 134 -3.77 -8.47 -8.43
N CYS A 135 -2.76 -8.53 -7.56
CA CYS A 135 -2.93 -8.13 -6.17
C CYS A 135 -3.08 -6.60 -6.04
N MET A 136 -3.75 -6.17 -4.97
CA MET A 136 -4.04 -4.76 -4.72
C MET A 136 -2.74 -3.96 -4.60
N MET A 137 -1.76 -4.44 -3.84
CA MET A 137 -0.46 -3.77 -3.66
C MET A 137 0.24 -3.49 -5.00
N TYR A 138 0.29 -4.47 -5.91
CA TYR A 138 0.91 -4.27 -7.22
C TYR A 138 0.17 -3.20 -8.03
N LYS A 139 -1.16 -3.30 -8.10
CA LYS A 139 -1.99 -2.37 -8.88
C LYS A 139 -1.90 -0.93 -8.36
N ILE A 140 -1.87 -0.72 -7.05
CA ILE A 140 -1.77 0.63 -6.48
C ILE A 140 -0.37 1.21 -6.65
N SER A 141 0.69 0.41 -6.48
CA SER A 141 2.08 0.88 -6.58
C SER A 141 2.51 1.17 -8.02
N TYR A 142 2.05 0.37 -8.98
CA TYR A 142 2.41 0.52 -10.40
C TYR A 142 1.35 1.24 -11.25
N TYR A 143 0.32 1.84 -10.62
CA TYR A 143 -0.72 2.57 -11.34
C TYR A 143 -0.12 3.70 -12.20
N ARG A 144 -0.32 3.61 -13.52
CA ARG A 144 0.23 4.53 -14.54
C ARG A 144 1.76 4.69 -14.51
N PHE A 145 2.47 3.80 -13.82
CA PHE A 145 3.94 3.84 -13.77
C PHE A 145 4.57 3.63 -15.15
N GLY A 146 3.96 2.80 -16.00
CA GLY A 146 4.41 2.58 -17.39
C GLY A 146 4.26 3.78 -18.33
N GLU A 147 3.52 4.82 -17.93
CA GLU A 147 3.38 6.06 -18.69
C GLU A 147 4.44 7.11 -18.32
N ILE A 148 5.19 6.88 -17.23
CA ILE A 148 6.19 7.82 -16.74
C ILE A 148 7.36 7.88 -17.72
N ARG A 149 7.45 8.99 -18.45
CA ARG A 149 8.67 9.37 -19.14
C ARG A 149 9.61 9.99 -18.12
N VAL A 150 10.82 9.44 -17.99
CA VAL A 150 11.89 9.96 -17.12
C VAL A 150 12.09 11.45 -17.44
N GLY A 151 11.52 12.32 -16.61
CA GLY A 151 11.46 13.77 -16.86
C GLY A 151 10.27 14.51 -16.23
N PHE A 152 9.18 13.83 -15.85
CA PHE A 152 8.04 14.44 -15.14
C PHE A 152 7.78 13.73 -13.80
N TYR A 153 7.91 14.48 -12.71
CA TYR A 153 7.69 14.05 -11.33
C TYR A 153 6.19 14.17 -10.99
N ALA A 154 5.58 13.12 -10.44
CA ALA A 154 4.18 13.17 -10.05
C ALA A 154 3.96 12.42 -8.71
N PHE A 155 3.47 13.17 -7.73
CA PHE A 155 2.71 12.61 -6.61
C PHE A 155 1.37 12.13 -7.16
N PHE A 156 1.06 10.84 -7.04
CA PHE A 156 -0.22 10.31 -7.45
C PHE A 156 -1.09 10.09 -6.21
N ILE A 157 -2.08 10.98 -6.03
CA ILE A 157 -3.27 10.66 -5.23
C ILE A 157 -4.26 10.08 -6.22
N THR A 158 -4.39 8.75 -6.24
CA THR A 158 -5.31 8.09 -7.16
C THR A 158 -6.66 7.90 -6.44
N PRO A 159 -7.78 8.41 -6.97
CA PRO A 159 -9.07 7.91 -6.54
C PRO A 159 -9.15 6.43 -6.96
N MET A 160 -9.24 5.52 -5.98
CA MET A 160 -9.52 4.12 -6.29
C MET A 160 -10.95 4.06 -6.80
N GLN A 161 -11.14 4.01 -8.13
CA GLN A 161 -12.44 3.77 -8.74
C GLN A 161 -12.80 2.29 -8.61
N CYS A 162 -13.11 1.84 -7.39
CA CYS A 162 -13.93 0.65 -7.21
C CYS A 162 -15.37 1.06 -7.48
N LYS A 163 -15.89 0.73 -8.67
CA LYS A 163 -17.27 1.00 -9.05
C LYS A 163 -18.20 0.45 -7.95
N ASN A 164 -18.93 1.37 -7.30
CA ASN A 164 -19.95 1.16 -6.26
C ASN A 164 -19.51 1.01 -4.77
N ALA A 165 -18.56 1.81 -4.28
CA ALA A 165 -18.70 2.67 -3.06
C ALA A 165 -17.36 3.02 -2.37
N TYR A 166 -16.88 4.24 -2.61
CA TYR A 166 -16.01 5.07 -1.75
C TYR A 166 -14.87 4.42 -0.92
N CYS A 167 -13.73 4.11 -1.57
CA CYS A 167 -12.44 4.54 -1.02
C CYS A 167 -12.16 5.95 -1.57
N ARG A 168 -11.96 6.96 -0.70
CA ARG A 168 -11.84 8.37 -1.12
C ARG A 168 -10.50 8.68 -1.81
N GLY A 169 -9.46 7.86 -1.63
CA GLY A 169 -8.21 7.92 -2.40
C GLY A 169 -7.09 7.00 -1.89
N VAL A 170 -6.13 6.69 -2.75
CA VAL A 170 -4.83 6.09 -2.40
C VAL A 170 -3.78 7.19 -2.43
N VAL A 171 -3.00 7.31 -1.35
CA VAL A 171 -1.84 8.19 -1.28
C VAL A 171 -0.61 7.34 -1.52
N CYS A 172 -0.03 7.44 -2.71
CA CYS A 172 1.22 6.76 -3.03
C CYS A 172 2.40 7.73 -2.80
N VAL A 173 3.29 7.40 -1.87
CA VAL A 173 4.49 8.21 -1.61
C VAL A 173 5.59 7.76 -2.56
N CYS A 174 5.79 8.52 -3.64
CA CYS A 174 6.95 8.39 -4.51
C CYS A 174 8.08 9.27 -3.96
N SER A 175 9.14 8.67 -3.44
CA SER A 175 10.28 9.45 -2.92
C SER A 175 11.04 10.17 -4.04
N SER A 176 11.27 11.48 -3.91
CA SER A 176 11.96 12.37 -4.85
C SER A 176 12.55 13.61 -4.16
N VAL A 177 13.86 13.69 -3.88
CA VAL A 177 14.50 15.03 -3.78
C VAL A 177 16.02 14.97 -4.04
N PRO A 178 16.57 15.85 -4.90
CA PRO A 178 17.72 16.68 -4.56
C PRO A 178 17.24 18.10 -4.18
N ILE A 179 17.62 18.51 -2.97
CA ILE A 179 17.28 19.77 -2.31
C ILE A 179 17.82 20.95 -3.11
N PHE A 180 17.00 21.97 -3.40
CA PHE A 180 17.49 23.35 -3.51
C PHE A 180 16.50 24.32 -2.85
N PHE A 181 17.10 25.21 -2.02
CA PHE A 181 16.49 26.22 -1.15
C PHE A 181 15.64 27.25 -1.90
#